data_AF-A0A969IDC3-F1
#
_entry.id   AF-A0A969IDC3-F1
#
_cell.length_a   1.000
_cell.length_b   1.000
_cell.length_c   1.000
_cell.angle_alpha   90.00
_cell.angle_beta   90.00
_cell.angle_gamma   90.00
#
_symmetry.space_group_name_H-M   'P 1'
#
loop_
_entity.id
_entity.type
_entity.pdbx_description
1 polymer ?
#
loop_
_entity_poly.entity_id
_entity_poly.type
_entity_poly.pdbx_seq_one_letter_code
_entity_poly.pdbx_strand_id
1 'polypeptide(L)'
;AGGINYPADTLLRSRICYATSADGINWTKYSGNPVLDVSYTGGWDSLGVETVSILIDSLAPPTEKYKMWYAGQYFNSYRYDIGYAYSADGINWTKHTNPVLQVGVSSEWDNGFLEGPSVIKDAGIYKMW
;
A
#
# COMPACT_ATOMS: atom_id res chain seq x y z
N ALA A 1 -22.33 -13.38 4.07
CA ALA A 1 -22.94 -12.37 4.96
C ALA A 1 -21.92 -11.25 5.16
N GLY A 2 -22.32 -9.98 4.95
CA GLY A 2 -21.51 -8.80 5.35
C GLY A 2 -20.64 -8.13 4.29
N GLY A 3 -20.90 -8.31 2.98
CA GLY A 3 -20.19 -7.54 1.95
C GLY A 3 -20.53 -6.06 2.06
N ILE A 4 -19.52 -5.21 2.25
CA ILE A 4 -19.64 -3.76 2.29
C ILE A 4 -20.21 -3.33 0.92
N ASN A 5 -21.40 -2.72 0.90
CA ASN A 5 -21.96 -2.12 -0.30
C ASN A 5 -21.13 -0.88 -0.64
N TYR A 6 -20.11 -1.05 -1.47
CA TYR A 6 -19.44 0.09 -2.07
C TYR A 6 -20.46 0.79 -2.99
N PRO A 7 -20.75 2.08 -2.83
CA PRO A 7 -21.55 2.81 -3.81
C PRO A 7 -20.94 2.55 -5.18
N ALA A 8 -21.77 2.26 -6.19
CA ALA A 8 -21.34 1.82 -7.51
C ALA A 8 -20.15 2.67 -7.99
N ASP A 9 -18.96 2.10 -7.86
CA ASP A 9 -17.70 2.80 -8.11
C ASP A 9 -17.61 2.93 -9.62
N THR A 10 -18.01 4.09 -10.16
CA THR A 10 -17.94 4.36 -11.61
C THR A 10 -16.51 4.64 -12.07
N LEU A 11 -15.56 4.67 -11.12
CA LEU A 11 -14.16 4.96 -11.33
C LEU A 11 -13.37 3.67 -11.22
N LEU A 12 -12.50 3.43 -12.20
CA LEU A 12 -11.55 2.33 -12.13
C LEU A 12 -10.48 2.69 -11.10
N ARG A 13 -10.38 1.89 -10.04
CA ARG A 13 -9.40 2.06 -8.96
C ARG A 13 -8.52 0.82 -8.83
N SER A 14 -7.22 1.03 -8.66
CA SER A 14 -6.31 -0.03 -8.21
C SER A 14 -6.39 -0.19 -6.70
N ARG A 15 -6.34 -1.44 -6.23
CA ARG A 15 -6.35 -1.81 -4.81
C ARG A 15 -5.35 -2.94 -4.57
N ILE A 16 -4.86 -3.04 -3.34
CA ILE A 16 -3.93 -4.11 -2.97
C ILE A 16 -4.72 -5.34 -2.52
N CYS A 17 -4.44 -6.46 -3.17
CA CYS A 17 -5.05 -7.76 -2.90
C CYS A 17 -4.00 -8.76 -2.40
N TYR A 18 -4.46 -9.79 -1.70
CA TYR A 18 -3.64 -10.87 -1.18
C TYR A 18 -3.98 -12.20 -1.88
N ALA A 19 -2.96 -13.01 -2.12
CA ALA A 19 -3.08 -14.36 -2.66
C ALA A 19 -1.97 -15.23 -2.07
N THR A 20 -2.21 -16.53 -1.97
CA THR A 20 -1.22 -17.51 -1.49
C THR A 20 -0.92 -18.54 -2.56
N SER A 21 0.29 -19.07 -2.52
CA SER A 21 0.74 -20.16 -3.37
C SER A 21 1.75 -21.01 -2.60
N ALA A 22 1.71 -22.33 -2.78
CA ALA A 22 2.71 -23.23 -2.22
C ALA A 22 3.92 -23.43 -3.16
N ASP A 23 3.78 -23.09 -4.45
CA ASP A 23 4.78 -23.34 -5.49
C ASP A 23 5.24 -22.07 -6.23
N GLY A 24 4.64 -20.92 -5.93
CA GLY A 24 4.92 -19.63 -6.58
C GLY A 24 4.32 -19.48 -7.98
N ILE A 25 3.61 -20.49 -8.49
CA ILE A 25 3.07 -20.54 -9.86
C ILE A 25 1.54 -20.60 -9.84
N ASN A 26 0.96 -21.42 -8.97
CA ASN A 26 -0.48 -21.58 -8.80
C ASN A 26 -0.96 -20.78 -7.60
N TRP A 27 -1.75 -19.74 -7.85
CA TRP A 27 -2.15 -18.77 -6.83
C TRP A 27 -3.63 -18.87 -6.49
N THR A 28 -3.95 -18.88 -5.20
CA THR A 28 -5.32 -18.77 -4.68
C THR A 28 -5.53 -17.37 -4.11
N LYS A 29 -6.46 -16.61 -4.70
CA LYS A 29 -6.82 -15.28 -4.21
C LYS A 29 -7.57 -15.39 -2.88
N TYR A 30 -7.25 -14.51 -1.94
CA TYR A 30 -8.03 -14.38 -0.71
C TYR A 30 -9.45 -13.91 -1.04
N SER A 31 -10.45 -14.59 -0.48
CA SER A 31 -11.87 -14.30 -0.76
C SER A 31 -12.35 -12.97 -0.19
N GLY A 32 -11.64 -12.45 0.83
CA GLY A 32 -11.93 -11.15 1.44
C GLY A 32 -11.20 -9.97 0.77
N ASN A 33 -10.58 -10.16 -0.39
CA ASN A 33 -9.95 -9.07 -1.12
C ASN A 33 -10.93 -7.93 -1.46
N PRO A 34 -10.45 -6.67 -1.55
CA PRO A 34 -9.06 -6.22 -1.35
C PRO A 34 -8.63 -6.21 0.14
N VAL A 35 -7.33 -6.29 0.41
CA VAL A 35 -6.78 -6.20 1.79
C VAL A 35 -6.35 -4.77 2.16
N LEU A 36 -6.10 -3.91 1.17
CA LEU A 36 -5.96 -2.48 1.36
C LEU A 36 -6.78 -1.74 0.31
N ASP A 37 -7.55 -0.76 0.76
CA ASP A 37 -8.43 0.04 -0.08
C ASP A 37 -8.01 1.52 -0.10
N VAL A 38 -8.54 2.28 -1.06
CA VAL A 38 -8.31 3.73 -1.19
C VAL A 38 -8.97 4.51 -0.04
N SER A 39 -8.52 5.75 0.18
CA SER A 39 -9.17 6.65 1.14
C SER A 39 -10.33 7.42 0.49
N TYR A 40 -11.52 6.82 0.48
CA TYR A 40 -12.71 7.34 -0.22
C TYR A 40 -13.16 8.75 0.18
N THR A 41 -12.98 9.13 1.44
CA THR A 41 -13.50 10.39 1.99
C THR A 41 -12.61 11.60 1.72
N GLY A 42 -11.71 11.49 0.74
CA GLY A 42 -10.64 12.45 0.52
C GLY A 42 -9.41 12.07 1.33
N GLY A 43 -8.34 11.77 0.61
CA GLY A 43 -7.03 11.39 1.12
C GLY A 43 -6.04 11.37 -0.04
N TRP A 44 -4.75 11.42 0.27
CA TRP A 44 -3.70 11.48 -0.75
C TRP A 44 -3.66 10.23 -1.65
N ASP A 45 -4.19 9.09 -1.18
CA ASP A 45 -4.33 7.81 -1.88
C ASP A 45 -5.79 7.48 -2.27
N SER A 46 -6.56 8.49 -2.71
CA SER A 46 -8.00 8.39 -2.97
C SER A 46 -8.38 7.82 -4.35
N LEU A 47 -7.46 7.77 -5.32
CA LEU A 47 -7.70 7.21 -6.65
C LEU A 47 -7.29 5.75 -6.75
N GLY A 48 -6.12 5.41 -6.22
CA GLY A 48 -5.56 4.07 -6.33
C GLY A 48 -4.48 3.82 -5.28
N VAL A 49 -4.31 2.55 -4.94
CA VAL A 49 -3.19 2.04 -4.14
C VAL A 49 -2.60 0.82 -4.84
N GLU A 50 -1.29 0.85 -5.06
CA GLU A 50 -0.60 -0.17 -5.86
C GLU A 50 0.89 -0.28 -5.53
N THR A 51 1.60 -1.09 -6.32
CA THR A 51 3.06 -1.31 -6.27
C THR A 51 3.60 -1.41 -4.84
N VAL A 52 3.43 -2.59 -4.24
CA VAL A 52 3.65 -2.78 -2.80
C VAL A 52 5.00 -3.45 -2.49
N SER A 53 5.63 -3.03 -1.39
CA SER A 53 6.69 -3.76 -0.70
C SER A 53 6.22 -4.21 0.68
N ILE A 54 6.51 -5.46 1.03
CA ILE A 54 6.19 -6.02 2.34
C ILE A 54 7.48 -6.42 3.05
N LEU A 55 7.60 -6.01 4.31
CA LEU A 55 8.65 -6.45 5.22
C LEU A 55 8.03 -7.10 6.46
N ILE A 56 8.58 -8.23 6.87
CA ILE A 56 8.22 -8.91 8.12
C ILE A 56 9.29 -8.58 9.16
N ASP A 57 8.91 -7.83 10.19
CA ASP A 57 9.78 -7.39 11.28
C ASP A 57 9.47 -8.18 12.56
N SER A 58 10.16 -9.30 12.75
CA SER A 58 9.93 -10.16 13.93
C SER A 58 10.30 -9.53 15.27
N LEU A 59 11.02 -8.39 15.26
CA LEU A 59 11.42 -7.65 16.45
C LEU A 59 10.48 -6.47 16.75
N ALA A 60 9.58 -6.12 15.84
CA ALA A 60 8.56 -5.10 16.07
C ALA A 60 7.49 -5.59 17.07
N PRO A 61 6.68 -4.69 17.65
CA PRO A 61 5.49 -5.10 18.38
C PRO A 61 4.65 -6.09 17.55
N PRO A 62 4.06 -7.14 18.14
CA PRO A 62 3.29 -8.15 17.40
C PRO A 62 2.16 -7.56 16.54
N THR A 63 1.61 -6.42 16.94
CA THR A 63 0.58 -5.67 16.22
C THR A 63 1.07 -5.02 14.92
N GLU A 64 2.38 -4.90 14.74
CA GLU A 64 3.05 -4.25 13.60
C GLU A 64 4.06 -5.17 12.88
N LYS A 65 3.92 -6.48 13.07
CA LYS A 65 4.84 -7.49 12.52
C LYS A 65 5.00 -7.35 11.00
N TYR A 66 3.92 -7.09 10.29
CA TYR A 66 3.92 -6.86 8.85
C TYR A 66 3.92 -5.36 8.60
N LYS A 67 4.82 -4.93 7.72
CA LYS A 67 5.00 -3.54 7.31
C LYS A 67 4.86 -3.46 5.81
N MET A 68 4.09 -2.51 5.34
CA MET A 68 3.77 -2.30 3.93
C MET A 68 4.17 -0.88 3.54
N TRP A 69 4.88 -0.76 2.43
CA TRP A 69 5.03 0.49 1.69
C TRP A 69 4.33 0.34 0.36
N TYR A 70 3.57 1.34 -0.06
CA TYR A 70 2.74 1.27 -1.26
C TYR A 70 2.70 2.61 -1.96
N ALA A 71 2.55 2.62 -3.29
CA ALA A 71 2.28 3.85 -4.02
C ALA A 71 0.78 4.19 -3.91
N GLY A 72 0.48 5.45 -3.59
CA GLY A 72 -0.89 5.96 -3.52
C GLY A 72 -1.07 7.15 -4.45
N GLN A 73 -2.19 7.14 -5.18
CA GLN A 73 -2.53 8.17 -6.16
C GLN A 73 -3.70 9.03 -5.67
N TYR A 74 -3.58 10.34 -5.88
CA TYR A 74 -4.63 11.30 -5.54
C TYR A 74 -5.65 11.45 -6.67
N PHE A 75 -6.95 11.56 -6.33
CA PHE A 75 -8.05 11.60 -7.32
C PHE A 75 -7.89 12.62 -8.46
N ASN A 76 -7.34 13.80 -8.17
CA ASN A 76 -7.19 14.88 -9.15
C ASN A 76 -5.73 15.15 -9.52
N SER A 77 -4.85 14.16 -9.35
CA SER A 77 -3.44 14.30 -9.65
C SER A 77 -2.87 13.02 -10.23
N TYR A 78 -2.02 13.16 -11.25
CA TYR A 78 -1.23 12.03 -11.75
C TYR A 78 -0.05 11.67 -10.82
N ARG A 79 0.11 12.38 -9.69
CA ARG A 79 1.18 12.15 -8.73
C ARG A 79 0.94 10.89 -7.90
N TYR A 80 2.05 10.21 -7.63
CA TYR A 80 2.13 9.13 -6.66
C TYR A 80 3.11 9.52 -5.56
N ASP A 81 2.67 9.27 -4.33
CA ASP A 81 3.51 9.33 -3.13
C ASP A 81 3.58 7.92 -2.51
N ILE A 82 4.56 7.67 -1.64
CA ILE A 82 4.68 6.39 -0.94
C ILE A 82 4.01 6.48 0.42
N GLY A 83 3.04 5.59 0.66
CA GLY A 83 2.38 5.39 1.93
C GLY A 83 3.04 4.29 2.77
N TYR A 84 2.59 4.21 4.01
CA TYR A 84 2.97 3.15 4.94
C TYR A 84 1.72 2.58 5.60
N ALA A 85 1.67 1.26 5.77
CA ALA A 85 0.67 0.57 6.56
C ALA A 85 1.32 -0.55 7.37
N TYR A 86 0.69 -0.94 8.46
CA TYR A 86 1.15 -2.04 9.30
C TYR A 86 0.01 -3.00 9.65
N SER A 87 0.37 -4.23 9.96
CA SER A 87 -0.57 -5.29 10.28
C SER A 87 0.05 -6.33 11.20
N ALA A 88 -0.79 -6.98 12.00
CA ALA A 88 -0.40 -8.14 12.81
C ALA A 88 -0.42 -9.45 11.99
N ASP A 89 -1.28 -9.53 10.96
CA ASP A 89 -1.60 -10.77 10.24
C ASP A 89 -1.36 -10.71 8.72
N GLY A 90 -1.02 -9.54 8.18
CA GLY A 90 -0.78 -9.32 6.76
C GLY A 90 -2.06 -9.22 5.92
N ILE A 91 -3.24 -9.23 6.54
CA ILE A 91 -4.56 -9.18 5.88
C ILE A 91 -5.33 -7.94 6.33
N ASN A 92 -5.34 -7.63 7.62
CA ASN A 92 -6.00 -6.47 8.20
C ASN A 92 -4.97 -5.36 8.43
N TRP A 93 -5.04 -4.30 7.62
CA TRP A 93 -4.03 -3.25 7.58
C TRP A 93 -4.51 -1.95 8.23
N THR A 94 -3.62 -1.31 8.99
CA THR A 94 -3.80 0.06 9.50
C THR A 94 -2.89 1.00 8.71
N LYS A 95 -3.48 1.97 8.00
CA LYS A 95 -2.74 2.98 7.21
C LYS A 95 -2.20 4.09 8.11
N HIS A 96 -0.98 4.53 7.83
CA HIS A 96 -0.49 5.82 8.29
C HIS A 96 -1.23 6.93 7.52
N THR A 97 -1.61 8.00 8.23
CA THR A 97 -2.50 9.04 7.68
C THR A 97 -1.91 9.78 6.48
N ASN A 98 -0.61 10.08 6.54
CA ASN A 98 0.10 10.86 5.53
C ASN A 98 1.10 9.97 4.76
N PRO A 99 1.47 10.35 3.51
CA PRO A 99 2.57 9.68 2.83
C PRO A 99 3.87 9.80 3.64
N VAL A 100 4.71 8.77 3.57
CA VAL A 100 6.02 8.71 4.22
C VAL A 100 7.17 9.13 3.30
N LEU A 101 6.92 9.19 1.99
CA LEU A 101 7.82 9.79 1.01
C LEU A 101 6.97 10.47 -0.07
N GLN A 102 7.29 11.71 -0.39
CA GLN A 102 6.53 12.50 -1.35
C GLN A 102 7.38 12.84 -2.56
N VAL A 103 6.74 12.89 -3.71
CA VAL A 103 7.35 13.32 -4.96
C VAL A 103 7.91 14.74 -4.82
N GLY A 104 9.08 14.99 -5.40
CA GLY A 104 9.72 16.30 -5.34
C GLY A 104 8.88 17.44 -5.94
N VAL A 105 9.22 18.68 -5.59
CA VAL A 105 8.68 19.87 -6.25
C VAL A 105 9.22 19.98 -7.69
N SER A 106 8.64 20.84 -8.53
CA SER A 106 8.91 20.86 -9.97
C SER A 106 10.37 21.07 -10.39
N SER A 107 11.25 21.57 -9.53
CA SER A 107 12.69 21.70 -9.80
C SER A 107 13.53 20.50 -9.35
N GLU A 108 12.93 19.52 -8.68
CA GLU A 108 13.63 18.35 -8.13
C GLU A 108 13.60 17.18 -9.12
N TRP A 109 14.58 16.30 -8.99
CA TRP A 109 14.86 15.23 -9.96
C TRP A 109 13.79 14.13 -9.98
N ASP A 110 13.04 14.00 -8.89
CA ASP A 110 12.01 13.01 -8.63
C ASP A 110 10.60 13.59 -8.72
N ASN A 111 10.40 14.72 -9.42
CA ASN A 111 9.12 15.44 -9.50
C ASN A 111 7.98 14.75 -10.30
N GLY A 112 8.26 13.56 -10.84
CA GLY A 112 7.35 12.81 -11.72
C GLY A 112 6.47 11.84 -10.94
N PHE A 113 7.04 10.71 -10.52
CA PHE A 113 6.33 9.60 -9.90
C PHE A 113 7.22 8.92 -8.86
N LEU A 114 6.69 8.67 -7.66
CA LEU A 114 7.26 7.71 -6.72
C LEU A 114 6.40 6.46 -6.71
N GLU A 115 6.89 5.41 -7.36
CA GLU A 115 6.22 4.13 -7.50
C GLU A 115 7.20 2.98 -7.28
N GLY A 116 6.66 1.78 -6.98
CA GLY A 116 7.47 0.57 -6.89
C GLY A 116 8.48 0.57 -5.75
N PRO A 117 8.11 1.00 -4.52
CA PRO A 117 9.01 0.94 -3.39
C PRO A 117 9.58 -0.47 -3.24
N SER A 118 10.87 -0.57 -2.96
CA SER A 118 11.51 -1.79 -2.49
C SER A 118 12.19 -1.52 -1.16
N VAL A 119 11.71 -2.12 -0.07
CA VAL A 119 12.19 -1.81 1.27
C VAL A 119 12.88 -3.00 1.92
N ILE A 120 14.08 -2.76 2.46
CA ILE A 120 14.74 -3.69 3.38
C ILE A 120 15.03 -2.98 4.71
N LYS A 121 15.25 -3.79 5.76
CA LYS A 121 15.74 -3.31 7.06
C LYS A 121 17.14 -3.88 7.29
N ASP A 122 18.13 -3.01 7.44
CA ASP A 122 19.55 -3.37 7.62
C ASP A 122 20.14 -2.57 8.79
N ALA A 123 20.71 -3.27 9.77
CA ALA A 123 21.25 -2.68 11.01
C ALA A 123 20.29 -1.70 11.72
N GLY A 124 18.99 -2.00 11.72
CA GLY A 124 17.95 -1.14 12.32
C GLY A 124 17.48 0.01 11.44
N ILE A 125 18.04 0.17 10.24
CA ILE A 125 17.73 1.24 9.29
C ILE A 125 16.85 0.68 8.18
N TYR A 126 15.74 1.36 7.87
CA TYR A 126 14.95 1.08 6.68
C TYR A 126 15.58 1.77 5.47
N LYS A 127 15.81 1.01 4.40
CA LYS A 127 16.35 1.49 3.13
C LYS A 127 15.32 1.22 2.05
N MET A 128 15.02 2.23 1.24
CA MET A 128 14.06 2.17 0.15
C MET A 128 14.78 2.50 -1.15
N TRP A 129 14.47 1.75 -2.21
CA TRP A 129 14.86 2.03 -3.59
C TRP A 129 13.61 2.23 -4.44
#